data_AF-A0AA38FKL6-F1
#
_entry.id   AF-A0AA38FKL6-F1
#
_cell.length_a   1.000
_cell.length_b   1.000
_cell.length_c   1.000
_cell.angle_alpha   90.00
_cell.angle_beta   90.00
_cell.angle_gamma   90.00
#
_symmetry.space_group_name_H-M   'P 1'
#
loop_
_entity.id
_entity.type
_entity.pdbx_description
1 polymer ?
#
loop_
_entity_poly.entity_id
_entity_poly.type
_entity_poly.pdbx_seq_one_letter_code
_entity_poly.pdbx_strand_id
1 'polypeptide(L)'
;YAFYPRNLTIHDSIKNRNAFNCRVCCGEAIMPSSLQSPIEIPVNELDLPLIDISEFPLEFGDHLQYHPEVTKLRDACREWGFFRLVNHGIPIDLLQKVQTVAKELLSMPTEDKDRATDSYPAESYVRTPVVPPSYETFCFLDLPNLDSVQKISARIWPEQGNSIF
;
A
#
# COMPACT_ATOMS: atom_id res chain seq x y z
N TYR A 1 -3.19 9.37 13.16
CA TYR A 1 -4.44 10.04 13.59
C TYR A 1 -4.62 11.34 12.84
N ALA A 2 -5.58 11.40 11.90
CA ALA A 2 -6.06 12.65 11.30
C ALA A 2 -7.56 12.74 11.60
N PHE A 3 -7.97 13.82 12.26
CA PHE A 3 -9.36 14.09 12.58
C PHE A 3 -10.06 14.61 11.31
N TYR A 4 -10.93 13.80 10.70
CA TYR A 4 -11.89 14.33 9.72
C TYR A 4 -13.14 14.81 10.47
N PRO A 5 -13.55 16.08 10.35
CA PRO A 5 -14.82 16.53 10.90
C PRO A 5 -15.98 15.80 10.20
N ARG A 6 -16.91 15.28 11.02
CA ARG A 6 -17.97 14.33 10.65
C ARG A 6 -19.01 14.77 9.60
N ASN A 7 -18.87 15.95 8.97
CA ASN A 7 -19.94 16.55 8.17
C ASN A 7 -19.56 16.95 6.73
N LEU A 8 -18.44 16.47 6.18
CA LEU A 8 -18.12 16.65 4.76
C LEU A 8 -18.21 15.31 4.04
N THR A 9 -19.11 15.22 3.06
CA THR A 9 -19.15 14.04 2.19
C THR A 9 -18.01 14.11 1.19
N ILE A 10 -17.51 12.95 0.74
CA ILE A 10 -16.43 12.83 -0.26
C ILE A 10 -16.73 13.65 -1.52
N HIS A 11 -18.01 13.78 -1.86
CA HIS A 11 -18.50 14.53 -3.00
C HIS A 11 -18.24 16.06 -2.89
N ASP A 12 -18.25 16.61 -1.68
CA ASP A 12 -18.05 18.05 -1.45
C ASP A 12 -16.56 18.46 -1.57
N SER A 13 -15.64 17.53 -1.30
CA SER A 13 -14.19 17.77 -1.47
C SER A 13 -13.76 17.77 -2.94
N ILE A 14 -14.47 17.05 -3.81
CA ILE A 14 -14.12 16.92 -5.23
C ILE A 14 -14.45 18.21 -6.01
N LYS A 15 -15.48 18.96 -5.61
CA LYS A 15 -15.90 20.19 -6.31
C LYS A 15 -14.97 21.39 -6.08
N ASN A 16 -14.06 21.33 -5.09
CA ASN A 16 -13.23 22.47 -4.72
C ASN A 16 -11.80 22.42 -5.29
N ARG A 17 -11.56 21.64 -6.37
CA ARG A 17 -10.24 21.46 -6.99
C ARG A 17 -9.70 22.66 -7.77
N ASN A 18 -10.45 23.75 -7.92
CA ASN A 18 -9.99 24.96 -8.61
C ASN A 18 -9.20 25.96 -7.74
N ALA A 19 -8.90 25.63 -6.48
CA ALA A 19 -8.18 26.54 -5.57
C ALA A 19 -6.65 26.33 -5.49
N PHE A 20 -6.08 25.27 -6.08
CA PHE A 20 -4.63 25.02 -6.00
C PHE A 20 -3.99 25.09 -7.38
N ASN A 21 -3.89 26.32 -7.89
CA ASN A 21 -3.03 26.65 -9.00
C ASN A 21 -1.58 26.75 -8.49
N CYS A 22 -0.93 25.61 -8.22
CA CYS A 22 0.50 25.59 -7.90
C CYS A 22 1.30 25.45 -9.20
N ARG A 23 1.56 26.60 -9.84
CA ARG A 23 2.56 26.71 -10.89
C ARG A 23 3.94 26.61 -10.24
N VAL A 24 4.69 25.58 -10.63
CA VAL A 24 6.14 25.41 -10.41
C VAL A 24 6.55 25.10 -8.97
N CYS A 25 7.20 23.95 -8.81
CA CYS A 25 8.50 23.87 -8.13
C CYS A 25 9.19 22.56 -8.53
N CYS A 26 9.87 22.62 -9.69
CA CYS A 26 11.04 21.80 -9.94
C CYS A 26 12.11 22.27 -8.94
N GLY A 27 12.35 21.52 -7.88
CA GLY A 27 13.36 21.83 -6.88
C GLY A 27 13.34 20.79 -5.77
N GLU A 28 14.51 20.31 -5.36
CA GLU A 28 14.68 19.37 -4.26
C GLU A 28 14.03 19.95 -3.00
N ALA A 29 12.87 19.41 -2.62
CA ALA A 29 12.20 19.78 -1.39
C ALA A 29 13.03 19.26 -0.21
N ILE A 30 13.75 20.14 0.47
CA ILE A 30 14.44 19.83 1.72
C ILE A 30 13.36 19.62 2.79
N MET A 31 13.19 18.38 3.25
CA MET A 31 12.33 18.06 4.38
C MET A 31 12.78 18.86 5.61
N PRO A 32 11.90 19.61 6.28
CA PRO A 32 12.28 20.33 7.49
C PRO A 32 12.67 19.32 8.57
N SER A 33 13.74 19.61 9.31
CA SER A 33 14.34 18.70 10.31
C SER A 33 13.35 18.25 11.41
N SER A 34 12.27 19.00 11.63
CA SER A 34 11.18 18.66 12.56
C SER A 34 10.27 17.52 12.08
N LEU A 35 10.39 17.10 10.82
CA LEU A 35 9.63 16.02 10.17
C LEU A 35 10.54 14.89 9.65
N GLN A 36 11.85 14.97 9.91
CA GLN A 36 12.70 13.79 9.91
C GLN A 36 12.22 12.92 11.07
N SER A 37 11.63 11.77 10.78
CA SER A 37 11.32 10.80 11.81
C SER A 37 12.63 10.26 12.39
N PRO A 38 12.82 10.28 13.71
CA PRO A 38 13.42 9.11 14.32
C PRO A 38 12.54 8.70 15.49
N ILE A 39 11.40 8.10 15.18
CA ILE A 39 11.02 6.97 16.01
C ILE A 39 11.42 5.75 15.19
N GLU A 40 12.69 5.40 15.26
CA GLU A 40 13.07 4.00 15.09
C GLU A 40 12.39 3.25 16.24
N ILE A 41 11.11 2.90 16.08
CA ILE A 41 10.56 1.82 16.88
C ILE A 41 11.32 0.61 16.35
N PRO A 42 12.17 -0.06 17.15
CA PRO A 42 12.72 -1.33 16.71
C PRO A 42 11.53 -2.21 16.35
N VAL A 43 11.43 -2.58 15.07
CA VAL A 43 10.30 -3.32 14.49
C VAL A 43 10.08 -4.65 15.23
N ASN A 44 11.07 -5.07 16.03
CA ASN A 44 11.06 -6.25 16.88
C ASN A 44 10.38 -6.10 18.26
N GLU A 45 9.94 -4.90 18.70
CA GLU A 45 9.31 -4.70 20.03
C GLU A 45 7.81 -4.43 19.99
N LEU A 46 7.16 -4.57 18.84
CA LEU A 46 5.71 -4.59 18.82
C LEU A 46 5.24 -6.00 19.21
N ASP A 47 4.70 -6.13 20.42
CA ASP A 47 4.03 -7.34 20.97
C ASP A 47 2.73 -7.67 20.22
N LEU A 48 2.77 -7.63 18.89
CA LEU A 48 1.65 -7.98 18.03
C LEU A 48 1.42 -9.49 18.04
N PRO A 49 0.14 -9.94 18.09
CA PRO A 49 -0.20 -11.33 17.94
C PRO A 49 0.44 -11.93 16.68
N LEU A 50 1.09 -13.08 16.84
CA LEU A 50 1.72 -13.84 15.76
C LEU A 50 0.82 -15.02 15.41
N ILE A 51 0.23 -15.04 14.23
CA ILE A 51 -0.67 -16.10 13.77
C ILE A 51 0.08 -17.04 12.82
N ASP A 52 0.10 -18.32 13.14
CA ASP A 52 0.71 -19.37 12.34
C ASP A 52 -0.33 -20.02 11.42
N ILE A 53 -0.23 -19.77 10.11
CA ILE A 53 -1.21 -20.32 9.16
C ILE A 53 -1.08 -21.84 9.03
N SER A 54 0.11 -22.41 9.24
CA SER A 54 0.30 -23.85 9.10
C SER A 54 -0.42 -24.68 10.18
N GLU A 55 -0.77 -24.05 11.29
CA GLU A 55 -1.56 -24.65 12.36
C GLU A 55 -3.07 -24.63 12.06
N PHE A 56 -3.53 -24.03 10.96
CA PHE A 56 -4.96 -24.01 10.65
C PHE A 56 -5.45 -25.40 10.28
N PRO A 57 -6.64 -25.80 10.76
CA PRO A 57 -7.18 -27.11 10.46
C PRO A 57 -7.48 -27.23 8.96
N LEU A 58 -7.07 -28.35 8.38
CA LEU A 58 -7.27 -28.66 6.96
C LEU A 58 -8.74 -28.98 6.63
N GLU A 59 -9.52 -29.38 7.64
CA GLU A 59 -10.94 -29.72 7.51
C GLU A 59 -11.80 -28.72 8.30
N PHE A 60 -12.82 -28.19 7.64
CA PHE A 60 -13.81 -27.31 8.25
C PHE A 60 -14.92 -28.17 8.86
N GLY A 61 -15.06 -28.15 10.18
CA GLY A 61 -16.13 -28.84 10.91
C GLY A 61 -16.62 -28.04 12.11
N ASP A 62 -17.60 -28.59 12.82
CA ASP A 62 -18.28 -27.93 13.96
C ASP A 62 -17.31 -27.48 15.07
N HIS A 63 -16.10 -28.04 15.12
CA HIS A 63 -15.08 -27.72 16.11
C HIS A 63 -14.08 -26.62 15.69
N LEU A 64 -14.18 -26.09 14.46
CA LEU A 64 -13.25 -25.08 13.92
C LEU A 64 -13.11 -23.85 14.82
N GLN A 65 -14.22 -23.37 15.36
CA GLN A 65 -14.28 -22.20 16.25
C GLN A 65 -13.56 -22.39 17.60
N TYR A 66 -13.26 -23.64 17.97
CA TYR A 66 -12.49 -23.98 19.17
C TYR A 66 -11.02 -24.29 18.85
N HIS A 67 -10.62 -24.25 17.57
CA HIS A 67 -9.23 -24.45 17.21
C HIS A 67 -8.40 -23.31 17.83
N PRO A 68 -7.28 -23.60 18.52
CA PRO A 68 -6.49 -22.60 19.23
C PRO A 68 -6.07 -21.44 18.33
N GLU A 69 -5.57 -21.74 17.13
CA GLU A 69 -5.07 -20.71 16.22
C GLU A 69 -6.19 -19.88 15.59
N VAL A 70 -7.37 -20.48 15.35
CA VAL A 70 -8.55 -19.75 14.85
C VAL A 70 -9.11 -18.82 15.94
N THR A 71 -9.13 -19.30 17.18
CA THR A 71 -9.50 -18.50 18.36
C THR A 71 -8.55 -17.32 18.52
N LYS A 72 -7.25 -17.57 18.45
CA LYS A 72 -6.20 -16.55 18.53
C LYS A 72 -6.30 -15.52 17.41
N LEU A 73 -6.59 -15.93 16.17
CA LEU A 73 -6.83 -15.01 15.05
C LEU A 73 -8.07 -14.13 15.34
N ARG A 74 -9.17 -14.73 15.78
CA ARG A 74 -10.40 -13.99 16.14
C ARG A 74 -10.11 -12.95 17.22
N ASP A 75 -9.40 -13.34 18.26
CA ASP A 75 -9.10 -12.48 19.40
C ASP A 75 -8.12 -11.37 18.98
N ALA A 76 -7.12 -11.67 18.15
CA ALA A 76 -6.24 -10.67 17.53
C ALA A 76 -7.02 -9.65 16.69
N CYS A 77 -7.97 -10.09 15.85
CA CYS A 77 -8.84 -9.19 15.09
C CYS A 77 -9.69 -8.28 16.00
N ARG A 78 -10.21 -8.82 17.12
CA ARG A 78 -11.12 -8.11 18.02
C ARG A 78 -10.39 -7.12 18.93
N GLU A 79 -9.26 -7.53 19.48
CA GLU A 79 -8.55 -6.78 20.53
C GLU A 79 -7.49 -5.85 19.95
N TRP A 80 -6.82 -6.27 18.87
CA TRP A 80 -5.70 -5.53 18.28
C TRP A 80 -6.04 -4.87 16.95
N GLY A 81 -6.83 -5.54 16.10
CA GLY A 81 -7.08 -5.12 14.72
C GLY A 81 -5.88 -5.27 13.78
N PHE A 82 -4.73 -5.71 14.31
CA PHE A 82 -3.48 -5.97 13.59
C PHE A 82 -2.77 -7.19 14.18
N PHE A 83 -2.12 -7.97 13.34
CA PHE A 83 -1.36 -9.16 13.71
C PHE A 83 -0.33 -9.48 12.62
N ARG A 84 0.65 -10.32 12.95
CA ARG A 84 1.64 -10.83 11.99
C ARG A 84 1.28 -12.25 11.60
N LEU A 85 1.44 -12.58 10.32
CA LEU A 85 1.27 -13.94 9.81
C LEU A 85 2.63 -14.61 9.63
N VAL A 86 2.75 -15.88 10.01
CA VAL A 86 3.91 -16.74 9.72
C VAL A 86 3.46 -18.04 9.09
N ASN A 87 4.39 -18.74 8.44
CA ASN A 87 4.15 -20.02 7.76
C ASN A 87 2.94 -19.96 6.80
N HIS A 88 2.73 -18.80 6.17
CA HIS A 88 1.63 -18.53 5.24
C HIS A 88 1.76 -19.23 3.89
N GLY A 89 2.81 -20.03 3.68
CA GLY A 89 3.05 -20.79 2.45
C GLY A 89 3.45 -19.96 1.23
N ILE A 90 3.62 -18.64 1.37
CA ILE A 90 4.10 -17.77 0.29
C ILE A 90 5.63 -17.90 0.22
N PRO A 91 6.21 -18.24 -0.94
CA PRO A 91 7.65 -18.35 -1.09
C PRO A 91 8.37 -17.05 -0.77
N ILE A 92 9.49 -17.14 -0.04
CA ILE A 92 10.24 -15.96 0.42
C ILE A 92 10.90 -15.20 -0.73
N ASP A 93 11.33 -15.92 -1.76
CA ASP A 93 11.89 -15.38 -3.01
C ASP A 93 10.85 -14.56 -3.78
N LEU A 94 9.58 -15.00 -3.79
CA LEU A 94 8.49 -14.23 -4.37
C LEU A 94 8.27 -12.92 -3.62
N LEU A 95 8.25 -12.94 -2.28
CA LEU A 95 8.12 -11.73 -1.47
C LEU A 95 9.28 -10.75 -1.72
N GLN A 96 10.51 -11.26 -1.79
CA GLN A 96 11.70 -10.46 -2.10
C GLN A 96 11.62 -9.84 -3.50
N LYS A 97 11.14 -10.60 -4.50
CA LYS A 97 10.96 -10.10 -5.87
C LYS A 97 9.91 -8.98 -5.90
N VAL A 98 8.77 -9.15 -5.23
CA VAL A 98 7.73 -8.11 -5.14
C VAL A 98 8.28 -6.85 -4.48
N GLN A 99 9.02 -6.97 -3.39
CA GLN A 99 9.66 -5.82 -2.73
C GLN A 99 10.68 -5.12 -3.63
N THR A 100 11.44 -5.87 -4.41
CA THR A 100 12.44 -5.33 -5.36
C THR A 100 11.75 -4.54 -6.46
N VAL A 101 10.77 -5.14 -7.13
CA VAL A 101 10.00 -4.50 -8.21
C VAL A 101 9.25 -3.26 -7.70
N ALA A 102 8.69 -3.30 -6.49
CA ALA A 102 8.01 -2.15 -5.90
C ALA A 102 8.97 -0.97 -5.66
N LYS A 103 10.19 -1.24 -5.19
CA LYS A 103 11.25 -0.22 -5.02
C LYS A 103 11.67 0.37 -6.37
N GLU A 104 11.88 -0.48 -7.37
CA GLU A 104 12.26 -0.06 -8.71
C GLU A 104 11.17 0.82 -9.34
N LEU A 105 9.91 0.39 -9.25
CA LEU A 105 8.75 1.16 -9.73
C LEU A 105 8.67 2.54 -9.06
N LEU A 106 8.81 2.63 -7.73
CA LEU A 106 8.80 3.90 -7.00
C LEU A 106 10.04 4.77 -7.29
N SER A 107 11.16 4.17 -7.70
CA SER A 107 12.38 4.89 -8.08
C SER A 107 12.36 5.48 -9.50
N MET A 108 11.35 5.14 -10.31
CA MET A 108 11.20 5.70 -11.66
C MET A 108 10.99 7.23 -11.63
N PRO A 109 11.32 7.95 -12.73
CA PRO A 109 10.99 9.36 -12.91
C PRO A 109 9.51 9.64 -12.67
N THR A 110 9.19 10.79 -12.10
CA THR A 110 7.79 11.16 -11.77
C THR A 110 6.93 11.17 -13.03
N GLU A 111 7.48 11.65 -14.14
CA GLU A 111 6.84 11.73 -15.45
C GLU A 111 6.44 10.35 -15.99
N ASP A 112 7.23 9.31 -15.70
CA ASP A 112 6.91 7.94 -16.10
C ASP A 112 5.84 7.33 -15.19
N LYS A 113 5.93 7.61 -13.88
CA LYS A 113 4.94 7.15 -12.88
C LYS A 113 3.57 7.79 -13.08
N ASP A 114 3.53 9.06 -13.48
CA ASP A 114 2.30 9.77 -13.81
C ASP A 114 1.53 9.11 -14.96
N ARG A 115 2.20 8.38 -15.87
CA ARG A 115 1.54 7.61 -16.95
C ARG A 115 0.70 6.45 -16.42
N ALA A 116 0.96 5.99 -15.20
CA ALA A 116 0.11 5.00 -14.56
C ALA A 116 -1.27 5.57 -14.23
N THR A 117 -1.40 6.89 -14.05
CA THR A 117 -2.64 7.58 -13.66
C THR A 117 -3.70 7.47 -14.76
N ASP A 118 -4.82 6.81 -14.48
CA ASP A 118 -5.97 6.76 -15.39
C ASP A 118 -6.96 7.90 -15.09
N SER A 119 -7.84 8.21 -16.04
CA SER A 119 -8.81 9.32 -15.97
C SER A 119 -9.97 9.11 -14.98
N TYR A 120 -10.02 8.00 -14.22
CA TYR A 120 -11.16 7.68 -13.34
C TYR A 120 -10.78 6.79 -12.16
N PRO A 121 -11.19 7.15 -10.93
CA PRO A 121 -10.51 8.19 -10.15
C PRO A 121 -9.04 7.81 -9.85
N ALA A 122 -8.22 8.83 -9.59
CA ALA A 122 -6.77 8.77 -9.40
C ALA A 122 -6.30 7.80 -8.29
N GLU A 123 -6.25 6.50 -8.60
CA GLU A 123 -5.90 5.47 -7.63
C GLU A 123 -4.59 4.75 -8.01
N SER A 124 -4.21 4.74 -9.28
CA SER A 124 -3.04 3.97 -9.72
C SER A 124 -1.70 4.51 -9.25
N TYR A 125 -1.50 5.83 -9.26
CA TYR A 125 -0.33 6.48 -8.69
C TYR A 125 -0.75 7.75 -7.96
N VAL A 126 -0.37 7.85 -6.69
CA VAL A 126 -0.65 9.01 -5.85
C VAL A 126 0.64 9.45 -5.18
N ARG A 127 0.96 10.73 -5.33
CA ARG A 127 2.03 11.41 -4.62
C ARG A 127 1.45 12.66 -3.97
N THR A 128 1.67 12.84 -2.68
CA THR A 128 1.27 14.07 -1.97
C THR A 128 2.47 15.03 -1.86
N PRO A 129 2.51 16.11 -2.66
CA PRO A 129 3.60 17.07 -2.56
C PRO A 129 3.44 17.95 -1.31
N VAL A 130 4.39 17.80 -0.38
CA VAL A 130 4.88 18.87 0.52
C VAL A 130 4.01 19.23 1.75
N VAL A 131 3.20 18.32 2.29
CA VAL A 131 2.75 18.44 3.69
C VAL A 131 2.86 17.08 4.38
N PRO A 132 3.70 16.95 5.44
CA PRO A 132 3.77 15.69 6.16
C PRO A 132 2.45 15.30 6.85
N PRO A 133 2.08 14.01 6.79
CA PRO A 133 2.82 12.91 6.17
C PRO A 133 2.72 12.93 4.63
N SER A 134 3.87 13.07 3.97
CA SER A 134 3.99 12.87 2.53
C SER A 134 4.16 11.37 2.28
N TYR A 135 3.38 10.84 1.35
CA TYR A 135 3.54 9.46 0.91
C TYR A 135 3.44 9.41 -0.60
N GLU A 136 4.00 8.34 -1.13
CA GLU A 136 3.94 8.00 -2.53
C GLU A 136 3.49 6.55 -2.61
N THR A 137 2.51 6.27 -3.45
CA THR A 137 1.92 4.95 -3.55
C THR A 137 1.50 4.65 -4.98
N PHE A 138 1.57 3.36 -5.31
CA PHE A 138 0.86 2.79 -6.43
C PHE A 138 -0.27 1.90 -5.92
N CYS A 139 -1.45 1.99 -6.51
CA CYS A 139 -2.55 1.07 -6.21
C CYS A 139 -3.10 0.44 -7.48
N PHE A 140 -2.97 -0.86 -7.61
CA PHE A 140 -3.55 -1.59 -8.74
C PHE A 140 -4.84 -2.27 -8.27
N LEU A 141 -5.98 -1.63 -8.49
CA LEU A 141 -7.29 -2.20 -8.19
C LEU A 141 -7.88 -2.86 -9.43
N ASP A 142 -8.60 -3.97 -9.22
CA ASP A 142 -9.33 -4.69 -10.26
C ASP A 142 -8.50 -5.04 -11.50
N LEU A 143 -7.50 -5.91 -11.32
CA LEU A 143 -6.77 -6.57 -12.42
C LEU A 143 -7.27 -8.01 -12.61
N PRO A 144 -8.47 -8.22 -13.18
CA PRO A 144 -9.10 -9.54 -13.22
C PRO A 144 -8.42 -10.52 -14.20
N ASN A 145 -7.55 -10.04 -15.08
CA ASN A 145 -6.93 -10.84 -16.12
C ASN A 145 -5.59 -10.25 -16.59
N LEU A 146 -4.86 -11.07 -17.36
CA LEU A 146 -3.56 -10.72 -17.91
C LEU A 146 -3.62 -9.49 -18.83
N ASP A 147 -4.68 -9.33 -19.63
CA ASP A 147 -4.83 -8.17 -20.51
C ASP A 147 -4.88 -6.85 -19.72
N SER A 148 -5.54 -6.85 -18.56
CA SER A 148 -5.60 -5.68 -17.67
C SER A 148 -4.23 -5.33 -17.10
N VAL A 149 -3.47 -6.36 -16.71
CA VAL A 149 -2.07 -6.21 -16.25
C VAL A 149 -1.20 -5.65 -17.38
N GLN A 150 -1.29 -6.22 -18.58
CA GLN A 150 -0.51 -5.79 -19.75
C GLN A 150 -0.81 -4.35 -20.15
N LYS A 151 -2.09 -3.93 -20.11
CA LYS A 151 -2.48 -2.55 -20.39
C LYS A 151 -1.88 -1.54 -19.41
N ILE A 152 -1.76 -1.88 -18.13
CA ILE A 152 -1.10 -1.00 -17.15
C ILE A 152 0.42 -1.06 -17.34
N SER A 153 0.98 -2.25 -17.51
CA SER A 153 2.42 -2.42 -17.75
C SER A 153 2.90 -1.64 -18.97
N ALA A 154 2.15 -1.66 -20.07
CA ALA A 154 2.49 -0.93 -21.29
C ALA A 154 2.44 0.61 -21.12
N ARG A 155 1.60 1.11 -20.20
CA ARG A 155 1.56 2.54 -19.87
C ARG A 155 2.78 2.98 -19.08
N ILE A 156 3.21 2.16 -18.12
CA ILE A 156 4.34 2.43 -17.24
C ILE A 156 5.67 2.24 -17.98
N TRP A 157 5.81 1.19 -18.79
CA TRP A 157 7.03 0.83 -19.52
C TRP A 157 6.82 0.79 -21.05
N PRO A 158 6.69 1.94 -21.73
CA PRO A 158 6.33 2.00 -23.14
C PRO A 158 7.46 1.60 -24.12
N GLU A 159 8.74 1.81 -23.77
CA GLU A 159 9.85 1.69 -24.74
C GLU A 159 10.66 0.39 -24.62
N GLN A 160 10.72 -0.25 -23.44
CA GLN A 160 11.59 -1.42 -23.19
C GLN A 160 10.85 -2.59 -22.52
N GLY A 161 9.55 -2.43 -22.24
CA GLY A 161 8.83 -3.34 -21.35
C GLY A 161 9.41 -3.32 -19.93
N ASN A 162 8.84 -4.14 -19.05
CA ASN A 162 9.44 -4.36 -17.73
C ASN A 162 10.54 -5.43 -17.88
N SER A 163 11.81 -5.02 -17.98
CA SER A 163 12.96 -5.92 -18.19
C SER A 163 13.29 -6.82 -16.99
N ILE A 164 12.53 -6.70 -15.90
CA ILE A 164 12.69 -7.46 -14.65
C ILE A 164 11.89 -8.78 -14.68
N PHE A 165 11.10 -9.02 -15.74
CA PHE A 165 10.35 -10.27 -15.97
C PHE A 165 10.71 -10.95 -17.28
#